data_AF-X1VVM0-F1
#
_entry.id   AF-X1VVM0-F1
#
_cell.length_a   1.000
_cell.length_b   1.000
_cell.length_c   1.000
_cell.angle_alpha   90.00
_cell.angle_beta   90.00
_cell.angle_gamma   90.00
#
_symmetry.space_group_name_H-M   'P 1'
#
loop_
_entity.id
_entity.type
_entity.pdbx_description
1 polymer ?
#
loop_
_entity_poly.entity_id
_entity_poly.type
_entity_poly.pdbx_seq_one_letter_code
_entity_poly.pdbx_strand_id
1 'polypeptide(L)' 'DNFEWTYGYSKRFGIVYVDFKTQERILKDSALWYTDVIKNRSIE' A
#
# COMPACT_ATOMS: atom_id res chain seq x y z
N ASP A 1 1.37 4.55 1.05
CA ASP A 1 0.68 5.83 0.82
C ASP A 1 1.66 6.97 0.98
N ASN A 2 1.51 8.05 0.23
CA ASN A 2 2.43 9.20 0.22
C ASN A 2 1.66 10.50 -0.09
N PHE A 3 2.39 11.60 -0.31
CA PHE A 3 1.84 12.89 -0.76
C PHE A 3 1.65 12.90 -2.29
N GLU A 4 0.39 13.01 -2.73
CA GLU A 4 0.01 12.98 -4.14
C GLU A 4 -0.28 14.38 -4.69
N TRP A 5 0.72 15.27 -4.67
CA TRP A 5 0.71 16.58 -5.33
C TRP A 5 -0.60 17.38 -5.16
N THR A 6 -1.34 17.58 -6.25
CA THR A 6 -2.62 18.32 -6.29
C THR A 6 -3.69 17.73 -5.38
N TYR A 7 -3.57 16.45 -5.02
CA TYR A 7 -4.50 15.75 -4.15
C TYR A 7 -4.06 15.72 -2.69
N GLY A 8 -2.85 16.21 -2.38
CA GLY A 8 -2.25 16.07 -1.06
C GLY A 8 -2.30 14.61 -0.59
N TYR A 9 -2.73 14.38 0.65
CA TYR A 9 -2.82 13.05 1.25
C TYR A 9 -4.17 12.35 1.05
N SER A 10 -5.07 12.91 0.23
CA SER A 10 -6.43 12.37 0.05
C SER A 10 -6.49 11.14 -0.85
N LYS A 11 -5.50 10.96 -1.74
CA LYS A 11 -5.38 9.78 -2.60
C LYS A 11 -4.26 8.87 -2.10
N ARG A 12 -4.50 7.56 -2.19
CA ARG A 12 -3.71 6.51 -1.53
C ARG A 12 -3.46 5.36 -2.50
N PHE A 13 -2.29 5.33 -3.11
CA PHE A 13 -1.94 4.34 -4.14
C PHE A 13 -1.02 3.21 -3.66
N GLY A 14 -0.39 3.34 -2.49
CA GLY A 14 0.56 2.32 -2.03
C GLY A 14 -0.13 1.05 -1.57
N ILE A 15 0.53 -0.10 -1.70
CA ILE A 15 0.09 -1.38 -1.10
C ILE A 15 0.27 -1.42 0.42
N VAL A 16 0.99 -0.45 0.98
CA VAL A 16 1.13 -0.22 2.42
C VAL A 16 0.39 1.07 2.78
N TYR A 17 -0.56 0.97 3.72
CA TYR A 17 -1.19 2.12 4.33
C TYR A 17 -0.22 2.79 5.30
N VAL A 18 -0.24 4.13 5.31
CA VAL A 18 0.51 4.93 6.29
C VAL A 18 -0.50 5.77 7.07
N ASP A 19 -0.50 5.61 8.38
CA ASP A 19 -1.13 6.59 9.27
C ASP A 19 -0.22 7.81 9.33
N PHE A 20 -0.64 8.93 8.74
CA PHE A 20 0.20 10.12 8.69
C PHE A 20 0.41 10.80 10.06
N LYS A 21 -0.46 10.54 11.04
CA LYS A 21 -0.33 11.11 12.39
C LYS A 21 0.74 10.37 13.20
N THR A 22 0.73 9.05 13.15
CA THR A 22 1.62 8.19 13.96
C THR A 22 2.83 7.66 13.19
N GLN A 23 2.80 7.76 11.87
CA GLN A 23 3.74 7.12 10.95
C GLN A 23 3.71 5.57 11.04
N GLU A 24 2.65 4.97 11.57
CA GLU A 24 2.49 3.53 11.52
C GLU A 24 2.32 3.04 10.07
N ARG A 25 2.94 1.89 9.76
CA ARG A 25 2.85 1.24 8.45
C ARG A 25 2.03 -0.03 8.58
N ILE A 26 0.93 -0.10 7.85
CA ILE A 26 -0.02 -1.21 7.90
C ILE A 26 -0.10 -1.83 6.51
N LEU A 27 0.15 -3.13 6.41
CA LEU A 27 0.02 -3.85 5.15
C LEU A 27 -1.46 -3.88 4.73
N LYS A 28 -1.76 -3.49 3.48
CA LYS A 28 -3.10 -3.67 2.90
C LYS A 28 -3.21 -5.08 2.32
N ASP A 29 -4.43 -5.50 2.00
CA ASP A 29 -4.68 -6.79 1.33
C ASP A 29 -3.90 -6.92 0.02
N SER A 30 -3.70 -5.81 -0.71
CA SER A 30 -2.87 -5.79 -1.92
C SER A 30 -1.40 -6.14 -1.65
N ALA A 31 -0.85 -5.80 -0.48
CA ALA A 31 0.52 -6.21 -0.13
C ALA A 31 0.60 -7.70 0.19
N LEU A 32 -0.42 -8.25 0.86
CA LEU A 32 -0.50 -9.69 1.14
C LEU A 32 -0.66 -10.47 -0.16
N TRP A 33 -1.61 -10.08 -1.01
CA TRP A 33 -1.80 -10.68 -2.34
C TRP A 33 -0.52 -10.60 -3.19
N TYR A 34 0.16 -9.44 -3.22
CA TYR A 34 1.39 -9.29 -4.00
C TYR A 34 2.54 -10.14 -3.45
N THR A 35 2.55 -10.42 -2.15
CA THR A 35 3.50 -11.37 -1.54
C THR A 35 3.29 -12.78 -2.09
N ASP A 36 2.03 -13.23 -2.19
CA ASP A 36 1.70 -14.54 -2.75
C ASP A 36 2.03 -14.63 -4.24
N VAL A 37 1.74 -13.58 -5.01
CA VAL A 37 2.12 -13.49 -6.43
C VAL A 37 3.62 -13.64 -6.61
N ILE A 38 4.43 -12.93 -5.83
CA ILE A 38 5.90 -13.03 -5.90
C ILE A 38 6.38 -14.43 -5.51
N LYS A 39 5.81 -14.98 -4.43
CA LYS A 39 6.20 -16.29 -3.89
C LYS A 39 5.89 -17.43 -4.88
N ASN A 40 4.73 -17.37 -5.52
CA ASN A 40 4.25 -18.42 -6.41
C ASN A 40 4.64 -18.18 -7.88
N ARG A 41 5.06 -16.95 -8.23
CA ARG A 41 5.34 -16.51 -9.61
C ARG A 41 4.16 -16.71 -10.56
N SER A 42 2.95 -16.59 -10.03
CA SER A 42 1.69 -16.75 -10.75
C SER A 42 0.66 -15.75 -10.26
N ILE A 43 -0.36 -15.54 -11.07
CA ILE A 43 -1.59 -14.86 -10.69
C ILE A 43 -2.67 -15.94 -10.69
N GLU A 44 -3.38 -16.11 -9.58
CA GLU A 44 -4.60 -16.92 -9.51
C GLU A 44 -5.82 -16.10 -9.92
#